data_AF-A0A537GSE6-F1
#
_entry.id   AF-A0A537GSE6-F1
#
_cell.length_a   1.000
_cell.length_b   1.000
_cell.length_c   1.000
_cell.angle_alpha   90.00
_cell.angle_beta   90.00
_cell.angle_gamma   90.00
#
_symmetry.space_group_name_H-M   'P 1'
#
loop_
_entity.id
_entity.type
_entity.pdbx_description
1 polymer ?
#
loop_
_entity_poly.entity_id
_entity_poly.type
_entity_poly.pdbx_seq_one_letter_code
_entity_poly.pdbx_strand_id
1 'polypeptide(L)'
;MLKQHRDPEEEIRTAARGNVKILVLDMVVFELERLARKASASTHAFASASLDFLEKRRIPVIEHKAGPTNVDGALIACALTEKTPTGIATV
;
A
#
# COMPACT_ATOMS: atom_id res chain seq x y z
N MET A 1 3.83 4.73 11.18
CA MET A 1 3.78 5.82 10.17
C MET A 1 2.54 6.69 10.34
N LEU A 2 1.30 6.24 10.05
CA LEU A 2 0.07 7.05 10.32
C LEU A 2 -0.10 7.45 11.80
N LYS A 3 0.22 6.55 12.73
CA LYS A 3 0.22 6.84 14.19
C LYS A 3 1.29 7.86 14.64
N GLN A 4 2.27 8.16 13.79
CA GLN A 4 3.36 9.10 14.08
C GLN A 4 3.15 10.46 13.40
N HIS A 5 1.97 10.70 12.79
CA HIS A 5 1.64 11.93 12.04
C HIS A 5 2.65 12.28 10.94
N ARG A 6 3.36 11.29 10.41
CA ARG A 6 4.29 11.50 9.29
C ARG A 6 3.61 11.14 7.99
N ASP A 7 3.87 11.93 6.95
CA ASP A 7 3.35 11.68 5.61
C ASP A 7 4.17 10.55 4.94
N PRO A 8 3.56 9.36 4.71
CA PRO A 8 4.28 8.24 4.10
C PRO A 8 4.83 8.56 2.71
N GLU A 9 4.16 9.41 1.94
CA GLU A 9 4.61 9.78 0.59
C GLU A 9 5.90 10.58 0.65
N GLU A 10 5.98 11.57 1.55
CA GLU A 10 7.20 12.35 1.77
C GLU A 10 8.35 11.50 2.30
N GLU A 11 8.07 10.56 3.22
CA GLU A 11 9.08 9.63 3.72
C GLU A 11 9.65 8.75 2.59
N ILE A 12 8.78 8.20 1.73
CA ILE A 12 9.21 7.38 0.60
C ILE A 12 10.02 8.20 -0.41
N ARG A 13 9.56 9.41 -0.76
CA ARG A 13 10.27 10.30 -1.69
C ARG A 13 11.65 10.71 -1.16
N THR A 14 11.73 11.00 0.14
CA THR A 14 12.99 11.33 0.81
C THR A 14 13.96 10.14 0.79
N ALA A 15 13.46 8.93 1.05
CA ALA A 15 14.28 7.72 1.10
C ALA A 15 14.76 7.27 -0.29
N ALA A 16 13.92 7.38 -1.32
CA ALA A 16 14.19 6.81 -2.64
C ALA A 16 15.10 7.65 -3.55
N ARG A 17 15.58 8.83 -3.10
CA ARG A 17 16.50 9.74 -3.82
C ARG A 17 16.17 9.87 -5.31
N GLY A 18 15.01 10.43 -5.64
CA GLY A 18 14.63 10.69 -7.03
C GLY A 18 13.13 10.90 -7.23
N ASN A 19 12.72 11.07 -8.50
CA ASN A 19 11.31 11.15 -8.84
C ASN A 19 10.70 9.74 -8.84
N VAL A 20 10.03 9.38 -7.74
CA VAL A 20 9.33 8.11 -7.60
C VAL A 20 7.83 8.27 -7.82
N LYS A 21 7.24 7.25 -8.44
CA LYS A 21 5.79 7.08 -8.52
C LYS A 21 5.36 6.11 -7.43
N ILE A 22 4.41 6.54 -6.61
CA ILE A 22 3.82 5.68 -5.56
C ILE A 22 2.55 5.06 -6.13
N LEU A 23 2.39 3.77 -5.90
CA LEU A 23 1.29 2.94 -6.38
C LEU A 23 0.83 2.03 -5.24
N VAL A 24 -0.42 1.60 -5.27
CA VAL A 24 -0.96 0.59 -4.35
C VAL A 24 -1.52 -0.57 -5.16
N LEU A 25 -1.24 -1.80 -4.72
CA LEU A 25 -1.84 -2.99 -5.32
C LEU A 25 -3.28 -3.14 -4.82
N ASP A 26 -4.22 -3.46 -5.70
CA ASP A 26 -5.64 -3.71 -5.38
C ASP A 26 -5.84 -4.72 -4.24
N MET A 27 -5.01 -5.75 -4.16
CA MET A 27 -5.02 -6.73 -3.07
C MET A 27 -4.73 -6.12 -1.71
N VAL A 28 -3.92 -5.06 -1.64
CA VAL A 28 -3.68 -4.31 -0.40
C VAL A 28 -4.95 -3.56 -0.01
N VAL A 29 -5.64 -2.94 -0.98
CA VAL A 29 -6.92 -2.26 -0.74
C VAL A 29 -7.96 -3.25 -0.22
N PHE A 30 -8.09 -4.41 -0.87
CA PHE A 30 -9.00 -5.47 -0.45
C PHE A 30 -8.74 -5.93 0.99
N GLU A 31 -7.47 -6.13 1.35
CA GLU A 31 -7.10 -6.55 2.70
C GLU A 31 -7.39 -5.45 3.73
N LEU A 32 -7.11 -4.18 3.42
CA LEU A 32 -7.48 -3.05 4.26
C LEU A 32 -8.99 -2.97 4.48
N GLU A 33 -9.80 -3.13 3.42
CA GLU A 33 -11.26 -3.18 3.56
C GLU A 33 -11.73 -4.36 4.41
N ARG A 34 -11.11 -5.53 4.27
CA ARG A 34 -11.40 -6.70 5.09
C ARG A 34 -11.13 -6.40 6.56
N LEU A 35 -9.99 -5.78 6.86
CA LEU A 35 -9.59 -5.40 8.22
C LEU A 35 -10.50 -4.31 8.80
N ALA A 36 -10.90 -3.32 7.98
CA ALA A 36 -11.85 -2.29 8.35
C ALA A 36 -13.26 -2.83 8.64
N ARG A 37 -13.60 -4.08 8.25
CA ARG A 37 -14.88 -4.70 8.60
C ARG A 37 -14.82 -5.67 9.77
N LYS A 38 -13.70 -6.39 9.90
CA LYS A 38 -13.65 -7.61 10.73
C LYS A 38 -12.61 -7.58 11.85
N ALA A 39 -11.72 -6.60 11.88
CA ALA A 39 -10.63 -6.58 12.86
C ALA A 39 -11.04 -5.95 14.20
N SER A 40 -10.16 -6.06 15.21
CA SER A 40 -10.31 -5.35 16.48
C SER A 40 -10.39 -3.84 16.29
N ALA A 41 -10.94 -3.10 17.26
CA ALA A 41 -11.15 -1.66 17.17
C ALA A 41 -9.90 -0.87 16.74
N SER A 42 -8.72 -1.23 17.25
CA SER A 42 -7.46 -0.56 16.89
C SER A 42 -7.02 -0.82 15.46
N THR A 43 -7.22 -2.06 14.98
CA THR A 43 -6.84 -2.46 13.61
C THR A 43 -7.86 -1.95 12.60
N HIS A 44 -9.15 -1.98 12.95
CA HIS A 44 -10.22 -1.34 12.21
C HIS A 44 -9.92 0.15 12.00
N ALA A 45 -9.68 0.91 13.08
CA ALA A 45 -9.41 2.35 12.98
C ALA A 45 -8.18 2.66 12.10
N PHE A 46 -7.13 1.85 12.20
CA PHE A 46 -5.95 1.99 11.34
C PHE A 46 -6.27 1.69 9.87
N ALA A 47 -7.01 0.61 9.59
CA ALA A 47 -7.36 0.22 8.23
C ALA A 47 -8.28 1.25 7.56
N SER A 48 -9.30 1.74 8.27
CA SER A 48 -10.17 2.82 7.79
C SER A 48 -9.39 4.09 7.49
N ALA A 49 -8.53 4.54 8.42
CA ALA A 49 -7.69 5.72 8.20
C ALA A 49 -6.72 5.56 7.00
N SER A 50 -6.26 4.33 6.74
CA SER A 50 -5.40 4.03 5.60
C SER A 50 -6.19 4.14 4.29
N LEU A 51 -7.39 3.56 4.22
CA LEU A 51 -8.27 3.69 3.05
C LEU A 51 -8.61 5.16 2.76
N ASP A 52 -9.00 5.93 3.77
CA ASP A 52 -9.27 7.36 3.66
C ASP A 52 -8.05 8.15 3.14
N PHE A 53 -6.85 7.78 3.58
CA PHE A 53 -5.60 8.40 3.10
C PHE A 53 -5.37 8.11 1.61
N LEU A 54 -5.53 6.86 1.18
CA LEU A 54 -5.38 6.47 -0.23
C LEU A 54 -6.36 7.23 -1.14
N GLU A 55 -7.62 7.34 -0.71
CA GLU A 55 -8.67 8.05 -1.44
C GLU A 55 -8.36 9.55 -1.54
N LYS A 56 -8.06 10.22 -0.42
CA LYS A 56 -7.76 11.67 -0.39
C LYS A 56 -6.54 12.04 -1.23
N ARG A 57 -5.52 11.18 -1.24
CA ARG A 57 -4.30 11.39 -2.03
C ARG A 57 -4.45 10.96 -3.49
N ARG A 58 -5.54 10.26 -3.84
CA ARG A 58 -5.79 9.73 -5.18
C ARG A 58 -4.63 8.86 -5.67
N ILE A 59 -4.06 8.06 -4.76
CA ILE A 59 -2.93 7.18 -5.10
C ILE A 59 -3.43 6.13 -6.11
N PRO A 60 -2.76 5.96 -7.27
CA PRO A 60 -3.22 5.01 -8.26
C PRO A 60 -3.19 3.58 -7.71
N VAL A 61 -4.30 2.88 -7.91
CA VAL A 61 -4.42 1.45 -7.62
C VAL A 61 -4.11 0.67 -8.89
N ILE A 62 -3.21 -0.31 -8.79
CA ILE A 62 -2.86 -1.23 -9.87
C ILE A 62 -3.47 -2.60 -9.62
N GLU A 63 -3.89 -3.26 -10.69
CA GLU A 63 -4.52 -4.58 -10.65
C GLU A 63 -3.48 -5.68 -10.40
N HIS A 64 -3.81 -6.62 -9.53
CA HIS A 64 -3.02 -7.81 -9.32
C HIS A 64 -3.10 -8.76 -10.53
N LYS A 65 -1.94 -9.06 -11.11
CA LYS A 65 -1.81 -10.06 -12.17
C LYS A 65 -1.86 -11.47 -11.59
N ALA A 66 -2.29 -12.44 -12.40
CA ALA A 66 -2.35 -13.85 -12.00
C ALA A 66 -1.08 -14.31 -11.25
N GLY A 67 -1.26 -14.81 -10.03
CA GLY A 67 -0.14 -15.11 -9.15
C GLY A 67 -0.57 -15.46 -7.72
N PRO A 68 0.32 -15.23 -6.73
CA PRO A 68 0.04 -15.52 -5.32
C PRO A 68 -1.18 -14.75 -4.80
N THR A 69 -2.04 -15.43 -4.05
CA THR A 69 -3.28 -14.86 -3.49
C THR A 69 -3.12 -14.21 -2.11
N ASN A 70 -1.92 -14.27 -1.51
CA ASN A 70 -1.59 -13.53 -0.30
C ASN A 70 -0.89 -12.21 -0.65
N VAL A 71 -1.12 -11.17 0.16
CA VAL A 71 -0.66 -9.80 -0.13
C VAL A 71 0.87 -9.72 -0.28
N ASP A 72 1.62 -10.36 0.61
CA ASP A 72 3.09 -10.30 0.58
C ASP A 72 3.66 -10.93 -0.70
N GLY A 73 3.17 -12.12 -1.05
CA GLY A 73 3.55 -12.81 -2.28
C GLY A 73 3.14 -12.03 -3.52
N ALA A 74 1.96 -11.39 -3.51
CA ALA A 74 1.50 -10.56 -4.61
C ALA A 74 2.36 -9.31 -4.81
N LEU A 75 2.80 -8.65 -3.73
CA LEU A 75 3.71 -7.51 -3.77
C LEU A 75 5.09 -7.90 -4.32
N ILE A 76 5.64 -9.03 -3.86
CA ILE A 76 6.91 -9.55 -4.37
C ILE A 76 6.80 -9.90 -5.86
N ALA A 77 5.76 -10.62 -6.26
CA ALA A 77 5.53 -10.97 -7.65
C ALA A 77 5.39 -9.72 -8.54
N CYS A 78 4.66 -8.71 -8.08
CA CYS A 78 4.56 -7.42 -8.77
C CYS A 78 5.94 -6.79 -8.95
N ALA A 79 6.70 -6.59 -7.88
CA ALA A 79 8.00 -5.92 -7.94
C ALA A 79 9.01 -6.64 -8.86
N LEU A 80 8.96 -7.98 -8.92
CA LEU A 80 9.84 -8.80 -9.77
C LEU A 80 9.42 -8.85 -11.25
N THR A 81 8.16 -8.57 -11.57
CA THR A 81 7.63 -8.73 -12.93
C THR A 81 7.37 -7.39 -13.64
N GLU A 82 7.39 -6.28 -12.91
CA GLU A 82 7.31 -4.95 -13.51
C GLU A 82 8.54 -4.60 -14.33
N LYS A 83 8.32 -3.94 -15.48
CA LYS A 83 9.41 -3.51 -16.37
C LYS A 83 10.22 -2.35 -15.77
N THR A 84 9.58 -1.55 -14.93
CA THR A 84 10.22 -0.45 -14.23
C THR A 84 10.77 -0.94 -12.89
N PRO A 85 12.00 -0.56 -12.50
CA PRO A 85 12.53 -0.88 -11.18
C PRO A 85 11.54 -0.46 -10.08
N THR A 86 11.06 -1.43 -9.31
CA THR A 86 9.98 -1.25 -8.36
C THR A 86 10.47 -1.65 -6.97
N GLY A 87 10.37 -0.73 -6.01
CA GLY A 87 10.62 -1.00 -4.60
C GLY A 87 9.32 -1.34 -3.86
N ILE A 88 9.44 -2.11 -2.78
CA ILE A 88 8.32 -2.42 -1.89
C ILE A 88 8.50 -1.60 -0.61
N ALA A 89 7.49 -0.81 -0.25
CA ALA A 89 7.41 -0.14 1.04
C ALA A 89 6.54 -0.98 1.99
N THR A 90 7.14 -1.53 3.04
CA THR A 90 6.47 -2.36 4.05
C THR A 90 7.00 -2.02 5.46
N VAL A 91 6.28 -2.43 6.51
CA VAL A 91 6.59 -2.16 7.93
C VAL A 91 7.15 -3.38 8.65
#